data_AF-A0ABD2X5G7-F1
#
_entry.id   AF-A0ABD2X5G7-F1
#
_cell.length_a   1.000
_cell.length_b   1.000
_cell.length_c   1.000
_cell.angle_alpha   90.00
_cell.angle_beta   90.00
_cell.angle_gamma   90.00
#
_symmetry.space_group_name_H-M   'P 1'
#
loop_
_entity.id
_entity.type
_entity.pdbx_description
1 polymer ?
#
loop_
_entity_poly.entity_id
_entity_poly.type
_entity_poly.pdbx_seq_one_letter_code
_entity_poly.pdbx_strand_id
1 'polypeptide(L)'
;MGIGVSAIMSAAFLLSYIGQRLENISDEMINRSYDCAWYNLPTKAQKLLLVIMAKSLSPCELTAGPTIRICFLNFSSLVNTSMSYITVMISLVEMNE
;
A
#
# COMPACT_ATOMS: atom_id res chain seq x y z
N MET A 1 24.90 -12.78 -6.40
CA MET A 1 24.27 -11.45 -6.60
C MET A 1 22.76 -11.54 -6.84
N GLY A 2 22.27 -12.46 -7.69
CA GLY A 2 20.83 -12.57 -8.03
C GLY A 2 19.87 -12.99 -6.90
N ILE A 3 20.26 -13.91 -6.00
CA ILE A 3 19.39 -14.43 -4.93
C ILE A 3 18.97 -13.33 -3.95
N GLY A 4 19.88 -12.38 -3.65
CA GLY A 4 19.60 -11.27 -2.76
C GLY A 4 18.56 -10.30 -3.36
N VAL A 5 18.70 -9.98 -4.64
CA VAL A 5 17.77 -9.10 -5.35
C VAL A 5 16.38 -9.72 -5.45
N SER A 6 16.28 -11.02 -5.76
CA SER A 6 15.00 -11.72 -5.79
C SER A 6 14.33 -11.77 -4.41
N ALA A 7 15.11 -11.98 -3.34
CA ALA A 7 14.58 -11.98 -1.97
C ALA A 7 14.01 -10.60 -1.60
N ILE A 8 14.74 -9.53 -1.88
CA ILE A 8 14.29 -8.14 -1.62
C ILE A 8 13.02 -7.82 -2.42
N MET A 9 12.96 -8.22 -3.69
CA MET A 9 11.78 -8.02 -4.53
C MET A 9 10.55 -8.75 -4.00
N SER A 10 10.73 -9.99 -3.54
CA SER A 10 9.65 -10.79 -2.96
C SER A 10 9.13 -10.20 -1.64
N ALA A 11 10.02 -9.69 -0.79
CA ALA A 11 9.64 -9.03 0.45
C ALA A 11 8.87 -7.72 0.19
N ALA A 12 9.33 -6.91 -0.77
CA ALA A 12 8.65 -5.69 -1.18
C ALA A 12 7.25 -5.99 -1.75
N PHE A 13 7.11 -7.04 -2.57
CA PHE A 13 5.83 -7.48 -3.10
C PHE A 13 4.86 -7.90 -2.00
N LEU A 14 5.31 -8.71 -1.04
CA LEU A 14 4.49 -9.16 0.09
C LEU A 14 4.02 -7.98 0.96
N LEU A 15 4.90 -7.01 1.20
CA LEU A 15 4.57 -5.81 1.97
C LEU A 15 3.51 -4.95 1.25
N SER A 16 3.68 -4.71 -0.05
CA SER A 16 2.70 -4.01 -0.89
C SER A 16 1.37 -4.76 -0.96
N TYR A 17 1.38 -6.10 -0.99
CA TYR A 17 0.17 -6.92 -0.98
C TYR A 17 -0.62 -6.76 0.33
N ILE A 18 0.08 -6.82 1.48
CA ILE A 18 -0.55 -6.62 2.80
C ILE A 18 -1.11 -5.20 2.92
N GLY A 19 -0.35 -4.19 2.47
CA GLY A 19 -0.80 -2.79 2.43
C GLY A 19 -2.09 -2.61 1.62
N GLN A 20 -2.14 -3.17 0.41
CA GLN A 20 -3.33 -3.10 -0.45
C GLN A 20 -4.54 -3.83 0.16
N ARG A 21 -4.31 -4.99 0.79
CA ARG A 21 -5.39 -5.74 1.46
C ARG A 21 -5.97 -4.96 2.63
N LEU A 22 -5.12 -4.27 3.40
CA LEU A 22 -5.56 -3.48 4.54
C LEU A 22 -6.42 -2.29 4.10
N GLU A 23 -6.02 -1.58 3.05
CA GLU A 23 -6.79 -0.48 2.44
C GLU A 23 -8.16 -0.97 1.95
N ASN A 24 -8.19 -2.10 1.22
CA ASN A 24 -9.45 -2.66 0.70
C ASN A 24 -10.41 -3.12 1.81
N ILE A 25 -9.90 -3.70 2.90
CA ILE A 25 -10.72 -4.08 4.05
C ILE A 25 -11.27 -2.84 4.76
N SER A 26 -10.47 -1.77 4.85
CA SER A 26 -10.89 -0.49 5.42
C SER A 26 -12.06 0.11 4.64
N ASP A 27 -11.96 0.16 3.32
CA ASP A 27 -13.03 0.64 2.44
C ASP A 27 -14.29 -0.23 2.52
N GLU A 28 -14.13 -1.56 2.51
CA GLU A 28 -15.27 -2.47 2.66
C GLU A 28 -15.93 -2.31 4.03
N MET A 29 -15.16 -2.17 5.11
CA MET A 29 -15.69 -2.00 6.46
C MET A 29 -16.52 -0.72 6.58
N ILE A 30 -16.08 0.37 5.96
CA ILE A 30 -16.83 1.63 5.89
C ILE A 30 -18.15 1.40 5.14
N ASN A 31 -18.09 0.83 3.94
CA ASN A 31 -19.27 0.61 3.10
C ASN A 31 -20.31 -0.28 3.80
N ARG A 32 -19.87 -1.39 4.41
CA ARG A 32 -20.75 -2.29 5.18
C ARG A 32 -21.34 -1.63 6.41
N SER A 33 -20.58 -0.76 7.06
CA SER A 33 -21.04 -0.05 8.24
C SER A 33 -22.02 1.07 7.89
N TYR A 34 -21.93 1.66 6.68
CA TYR A 34 -22.95 2.56 6.13
C TYR A 34 -24.23 1.83 5.73
N ASP A 35 -24.12 0.64 5.14
CA ASP A 35 -25.28 -0.21 4.79
C ASP A 35 -25.96 -0.83 6.02
N CYS A 36 -25.23 -0.97 7.13
CA CYS A 36 -25.82 -1.39 8.38
C CYS A 36 -26.79 -0.30 8.86
N ALA A 37 -27.93 -0.71 9.43
CA ALA A 37 -28.87 0.21 10.08
C ALA A 37 -28.27 0.77 11.37
N TRP A 38 -27.19 1.54 11.26
CA TRP A 38 -26.38 2.07 12.36
C TRP A 38 -27.23 2.90 13.33
N TYR A 39 -28.28 3.55 12.81
CA TYR A 39 -29.29 4.28 13.58
C TYR A 39 -30.09 3.41 14.56
N ASN A 40 -30.17 2.09 14.36
CA ASN A 40 -30.84 1.14 15.26
C ASN A 40 -29.92 0.54 16.33
N LEU A 41 -28.60 0.81 16.29
CA LEU A 41 -27.67 0.31 17.31
C LEU A 41 -27.75 1.12 18.61
N PRO A 42 -27.38 0.50 19.77
CA PRO A 42 -27.25 1.22 21.03
C PRO A 42 -26.30 2.43 20.89
N THR A 43 -26.59 3.52 21.60
CA THR A 43 -25.84 4.79 21.49
C THR A 43 -24.34 4.63 21.76
N LYS A 44 -23.93 3.66 22.58
CA LYS A 44 -22.51 3.31 22.80
C LYS A 44 -21.87 2.67 21.57
N ALA A 45 -22.58 1.78 20.88
CA ALA A 45 -22.09 1.09 19.69
C ALA A 45 -22.05 2.04 18.48
N GLN A 46 -23.03 2.94 18.33
CA GLN A 46 -22.98 4.01 17.33
C GLN A 46 -21.74 4.88 17.46
N LYS A 47 -21.44 5.38 18.67
CA LYS A 47 -20.25 6.20 18.91
C LYS A 47 -18.96 5.45 18.59
N LEU A 48 -18.88 4.16 18.95
CA LEU A 48 -17.74 3.32 18.63
C LEU A 48 -17.58 3.13 17.12
N LEU A 49 -18.67 2.84 16.40
CA LEU A 49 -18.69 2.68 14.95
C LEU A 49 -18.23 3.97 14.25
N LEU A 50 -18.69 5.12 14.71
CA LEU A 50 -18.32 6.44 14.18
C LEU A 50 -16.83 6.74 14.39
N VAL A 51 -16.28 6.38 15.55
CA VAL A 51 -14.83 6.50 15.83
C VAL A 51 -14.02 5.56 14.93
N ILE A 52 -14.49 4.33 14.73
CA ILE A 52 -13.83 3.35 13.83
C ILE A 52 -13.87 3.85 12.39
N MET A 53 -15.04 4.28 11.89
CA MET A 53 -15.22 4.89 10.58
C MET A 53 -14.31 6.11 10.38
N ALA A 54 -14.29 7.03 11.35
CA ALA A 54 -13.44 8.22 11.30
C ALA A 54 -11.94 7.87 11.29
N LYS A 55 -11.55 6.79 11.97
CA LYS A 55 -10.17 6.28 11.94
C LYS A 55 -9.83 5.51 10.66
N SER A 56 -10.78 4.82 10.04
CA SER A 56 -10.60 4.14 8.75
C SER A 56 -10.65 5.09 7.55
N LEU A 57 -11.32 6.24 7.70
CA LEU A 57 -11.27 7.39 6.80
C LEU A 57 -9.88 8.05 6.79
N SER A 58 -9.14 7.94 7.89
CA SER A 58 -7.70 8.15 7.89
C SER A 58 -7.11 6.95 7.15
N PRO A 59 -6.61 7.13 5.91
CA PRO A 59 -6.19 6.00 5.11
C PRO A 59 -5.11 5.27 5.92
N CYS A 60 -5.32 3.98 6.16
CA CYS A 60 -4.36 3.13 6.85
C CYS A 60 -3.21 2.87 5.88
N GLU A 61 -2.52 3.96 5.52
CA GLU A 61 -1.39 3.96 4.63
C GLU A 61 -0.24 3.44 5.46
N LEU A 62 0.17 2.20 5.16
CA LEU A 62 1.48 1.76 5.56
C LEU A 62 2.46 2.63 4.76
N THR A 63 2.90 3.74 5.34
CA THR A 63 3.85 4.64 4.70
C THR A 63 5.25 4.16 5.04
N ALA A 64 6.05 3.80 4.02
CA ALA A 64 7.48 3.65 4.17
C ALA A 64 8.09 5.06 4.28
N GLY A 65 8.44 5.47 5.49
CA GLY A 65 8.95 6.82 5.78
C GLY A 65 7.86 7.91 5.70
N PRO A 66 8.20 9.17 5.35
CA PRO A 66 7.25 10.29 5.33
C PRO A 66 6.42 10.44 4.03
N THR A 67 6.63 9.62 2.99
CA THR A 67 6.06 9.94 1.65
C THR A 67 5.65 8.74 0.78
N ILE A 68 6.15 7.53 1.03
CA ILE A 68 5.90 6.39 0.12
C ILE A 68 4.78 5.53 0.68
N ARG A 69 3.57 5.65 0.13
CA ARG A 69 2.48 4.69 0.36
C ARG A 69 2.94 3.31 -0.11
N ILE A 70 2.88 2.30 0.74
CA ILE A 70 3.20 0.92 0.37
C ILE A 70 1.97 0.31 -0.31
N CYS A 71 1.85 0.56 -1.61
CA CYS A 71 0.81 0.00 -2.48
C CYS A 71 1.41 -0.57 -3.77
N PHE A 72 0.61 -1.31 -4.54
CA PHE A 72 1.06 -1.92 -5.80
C PHE A 72 1.52 -0.87 -6.83
N LEU A 73 0.87 0.30 -6.85
CA LEU A 73 1.21 1.40 -7.74
C LEU A 73 2.65 1.89 -7.48
N ASN A 74 2.97 2.18 -6.23
CA ASN A 74 4.30 2.65 -5.85
C ASN A 74 5.38 1.58 -6.06
N PHE A 75 5.06 0.30 -5.83
CA PHE A 75 5.97 -0.81 -6.14
C PHE A 75 6.30 -0.86 -7.64
N SER A 76 5.30 -0.76 -8.52
CA SER A 76 5.51 -0.74 -9.96
C SER A 76 6.36 0.45 -10.41
N SER A 77 6.09 1.65 -9.89
CA SER A 77 6.89 2.84 -10.18
C SER A 77 8.34 2.68 -9.73
N LEU A 78 8.58 2.08 -8.56
CA LEU A 78 9.93 1.83 -8.04
C LEU A 78 10.69 0.86 -8.95
N VAL A 79 10.07 -0.26 -9.35
CA VAL A 79 10.67 -1.25 -10.25
C VAL A 79 10.99 -0.64 -11.61
N ASN A 80 10.07 0.13 -12.18
CA ASN A 80 10.30 0.82 -13.45
C ASN A 80 11.47 1.80 -13.37
N THR A 81 11.56 2.55 -12.27
CA THR A 81 12.67 3.48 -12.05
C THR A 81 13.99 2.73 -11.94
N SER A 82 14.05 1.62 -11.18
CA SER A 82 15.25 0.78 -11.08
C SER A 82 15.69 0.23 -12.43
N MET A 83 14.75 -0.27 -13.24
CA MET A 83 15.02 -0.75 -14.60
C MET A 83 15.57 0.36 -15.50
N SER A 84 14.98 1.56 -15.43
CA SER A 84 15.46 2.73 -16.18
C SER A 84 16.91 3.07 -15.83
N TYR A 85 17.25 3.11 -14.54
CA TYR A 85 18.63 3.33 -14.10
C TYR A 85 19.59 2.24 -14.58
N ILE A 86 19.18 0.97 -14.55
CA ILE A 86 19.97 -0.14 -15.08
C ILE A 86 20.23 0.05 -16.58
N THR A 87 19.20 0.38 -17.36
CA THR A 87 19.33 0.61 -18.81
C THR A 87 20.29 1.77 -19.11
N VAL A 88 20.18 2.89 -18.40
CA VAL A 88 21.09 4.03 -18.57
C VAL A 88 22.53 3.63 -18.25
N MET A 89 22.76 2.91 -17.16
CA MET A 89 24.09 2.42 -16.80
C MET A 89 24.67 1.49 -17.88
N ILE A 90 23.86 0.57 -18.43
CA ILE A 90 24.29 -0.33 -19.51
C ILE A 90 24.68 0.48 -20.75
N SER A 91 23.86 1.44 -21.17
CA SER A 91 24.18 2.28 -22.33
C SER A 91 25.45 3.11 -22.15
N LEU A 92 25.72 3.60 -20.94
CA LEU A 92 26.95 4.36 -20.66
C LEU A 92 28.19 3.47 -20.69
N VAL A 93 28.06 2.19 -20.29
CA VAL A 93 29.15 1.21 -20.39
C VAL A 93 29.43 0.88 -21.86
N GLU A 94 28.39 0.62 -22.67
CA GLU A 94 28.55 0.36 -24.11
C GLU A 94 29.12 1.56 -24.88
N MET A 95 28.82 2.80 -24.47
CA MET A 95 29.39 4.01 -25.09
C MET A 95 30.84 4.28 -24.69
N ASN A 96 31.35 3.63 -23.63
CA ASN A 96 32.71 3.79 -23.15
C ASN A 96 33.66 2.69 -23.67
N GLU A 97 33.15 1.77 -24.50
CA GLU A 97 33.90 0.79 -25.29
C GLU A 97 34.10 1.30 -26.73
#